data_AF-R6A8U6-F1
#
_entry.id   AF-R6A8U6-F1
#
_cell.length_a   1.000
_cell.length_b   1.000
_cell.length_c   1.000
_cell.angle_alpha   90.00
_cell.angle_beta   90.00
_cell.angle_gamma   90.00
#
_symmetry.space_group_name_H-M   'P 1'
#
loop_
_entity.id
_entity.type
_entity.pdbx_description
1 polymer ?
#
loop_
_entity_poly.entity_id
_entity_poly.type
_entity_poly.pdbx_seq_one_letter_code
_entity_poly.pdbx_strand_id
1 'polypeptide(L)'
;MTKKFPLTNWSEKKAFTIKLGAVKKYHIAVFADPNCPWCKRFFEENTDKLNDLEIFVYLAPVLGEDSEKLSAEILSEKDPAAAWADWVMNENRPKVKATEEAKNIVEDNMELLEKLGIETVPAIYLADGEGPYGFMTAMELISKIEQEGEKEDEGKEPKEL
;
A
#
# COMPACT_ATOMS: atom_id res chain seq x y z
N MET A 1 1.73 14.36 -14.63
CA MET A 1 0.44 14.24 -13.94
C MET A 1 0.26 12.78 -13.58
N THR A 2 0.02 12.51 -12.31
CA THR A 2 -0.23 11.15 -11.80
C THR A 2 -1.54 10.60 -12.35
N LYS A 3 -1.60 9.29 -12.59
CA LYS A 3 -2.80 8.61 -13.11
C LYS A 3 -3.64 8.04 -11.99
N LYS A 4 -4.94 7.89 -12.23
CA LYS A 4 -5.84 7.14 -11.35
C LYS A 4 -5.44 5.68 -11.28
N PHE A 5 -5.62 5.06 -10.11
CA PHE A 5 -5.32 3.66 -9.88
C PHE A 5 -6.45 2.98 -9.08
N PRO A 6 -7.59 2.68 -9.72
CA PRO A 6 -8.77 2.13 -9.04
C PRO A 6 -8.55 0.68 -8.60
N LEU A 7 -9.34 0.23 -7.62
CA LEU A 7 -9.29 -1.11 -7.02
C LEU A 7 -9.32 -2.25 -8.05
N THR A 8 -10.03 -2.07 -9.17
CA THR A 8 -10.10 -3.06 -10.27
C THR A 8 -8.74 -3.34 -10.92
N ASN A 9 -7.75 -2.46 -10.73
CA ASN A 9 -6.40 -2.60 -11.24
C ASN A 9 -5.40 -3.11 -10.19
N TRP A 10 -5.84 -3.33 -8.95
CA TRP A 10 -4.96 -3.80 -7.88
C TRP A 10 -4.75 -5.31 -7.99
N SER A 11 -3.52 -5.78 -7.73
CA SER A 11 -3.15 -7.18 -7.91
C SER A 11 -2.52 -7.76 -6.64
N GLU A 12 -3.16 -8.78 -6.07
CA GLU A 12 -2.63 -9.59 -4.96
C GLU A 12 -1.38 -10.39 -5.33
N LYS A 13 -1.04 -10.48 -6.61
CA LYS A 13 0.23 -11.09 -7.05
C LYS A 13 1.41 -10.13 -6.94
N LYS A 14 1.12 -8.82 -6.91
CA LYS A 14 2.11 -7.73 -6.90
C LYS A 14 2.25 -7.07 -5.53
N ALA A 15 1.21 -7.18 -4.72
CA ALA A 15 1.14 -6.66 -3.37
C ALA A 15 0.80 -7.76 -2.37
N PHE A 16 1.39 -7.69 -1.18
CA PHE A 16 0.83 -8.37 -0.02
C PHE A 16 -0.22 -7.48 0.64
N THR A 17 -1.14 -8.07 1.39
CA THR A 17 -2.18 -7.29 2.08
C THR A 17 -2.03 -7.31 3.60
N ILE A 18 -2.23 -6.15 4.20
CA ILE A 18 -2.35 -5.99 5.65
C ILE A 18 -3.84 -5.78 5.94
N LYS A 19 -4.41 -6.68 6.75
CA LYS A 19 -5.83 -6.72 7.08
C LYS A 19 -6.04 -6.23 8.51
N LEU A 20 -6.62 -5.05 8.66
CA LEU A 20 -6.92 -4.43 9.95
C LEU A 20 -8.40 -4.65 10.28
N GLY A 21 -8.66 -5.36 11.37
CA GLY A 21 -10.02 -5.66 11.83
C GLY A 21 -10.65 -6.94 11.29
N ALA A 22 -11.86 -7.22 11.78
CA ALA A 22 -12.62 -8.40 11.38
C ALA A 22 -13.31 -8.19 10.02
N VAL A 23 -13.94 -7.03 9.83
CA VAL A 23 -14.54 -6.59 8.55
C VAL A 23 -13.50 -5.78 7.78
N LYS A 24 -13.62 -5.64 6.45
CA LYS A 24 -12.74 -4.82 5.60
C LYS A 24 -13.62 -3.98 4.70
N LYS A 25 -14.16 -2.91 5.28
CA LYS A 25 -15.09 -2.02 4.58
C LYS A 25 -14.33 -1.16 3.57
N TYR A 26 -13.10 -0.78 3.91
CA TYR A 26 -12.28 0.13 3.14
C TYR A 26 -11.04 -0.57 2.60
N HIS A 27 -10.56 -0.11 1.44
CA HIS A 27 -9.37 -0.64 0.79
C HIS A 27 -8.50 0.51 0.29
N ILE A 28 -7.19 0.42 0.50
CA ILE A 28 -6.21 1.36 -0.06
C ILE A 28 -5.04 0.61 -0.69
N ALA A 29 -4.41 1.22 -1.69
CA ALA A 29 -3.12 0.78 -2.21
C ALA A 29 -2.04 1.76 -1.73
N VAL A 30 -0.92 1.21 -1.28
CA VAL A 30 0.22 1.99 -0.78
C VAL A 30 1.48 1.51 -1.50
N PHE A 31 2.10 2.39 -2.27
CA PHE A 31 3.46 2.19 -2.78
C PHE A 31 4.44 2.66 -1.71
N ALA A 32 5.31 1.76 -1.25
CA ALA A 32 6.20 2.00 -0.13
C ALA A 32 7.61 1.46 -0.38
N ASP A 33 8.60 2.21 0.07
CA ASP A 33 9.99 1.75 0.15
C ASP A 33 10.28 1.28 1.59
N PRO A 34 10.87 0.09 1.81
CA PRO A 34 11.14 -0.42 3.15
C PRO A 34 12.10 0.44 3.98
N ASN A 35 12.99 1.21 3.36
CA ASN A 35 13.93 2.09 4.06
C ASN A 35 13.45 3.55 4.11
N CYS A 36 12.28 3.89 3.55
CA CYS A 36 11.76 5.25 3.61
C CYS A 36 11.18 5.55 5.01
N PRO A 37 11.69 6.56 5.75
CA PRO A 37 11.21 6.87 7.09
C PRO A 37 9.72 7.25 7.12
N TRP A 38 9.23 7.95 6.10
CA TRP A 38 7.81 8.31 6.00
C TRP A 38 6.93 7.12 5.66
N CYS A 39 7.44 6.14 4.92
CA CYS A 39 6.73 4.87 4.71
C CYS A 39 6.62 4.11 6.02
N LYS A 40 7.73 3.89 6.74
CA LYS A 40 7.73 3.23 8.05
C LYS A 40 6.76 3.92 9.02
N ARG A 41 6.89 5.24 9.16
CA ARG A 41 6.02 6.06 10.03
C ARG A 41 4.54 5.93 9.67
N PHE A 42 4.21 5.87 8.38
CA PHE A 42 2.82 5.63 7.95
C PHE A 42 2.30 4.32 8.54
N PHE A 43 3.01 3.20 8.37
CA PHE A 43 2.54 1.92 8.91
C PHE A 43 2.56 1.88 10.45
N GLU A 44 3.57 2.48 11.09
CA GLU A 44 3.67 2.59 12.55
C GLU A 44 2.49 3.34 13.17
N GLU A 45 2.07 4.46 12.58
CA GLU A 45 1.03 5.31 13.18
C GLU A 45 -0.39 4.89 12.85
N ASN A 46 -0.59 4.07 11.82
CA ASN A 46 -1.91 3.77 11.27
C ASN A 46 -2.39 2.33 11.54
N THR A 47 -1.49 1.35 11.57
CA THR A 47 -1.90 -0.07 11.60
C THR A 47 -2.52 -0.52 12.92
N ASP A 48 -2.23 0.16 14.03
CA ASP A 48 -2.81 -0.08 15.36
C ASP A 48 -4.07 0.75 15.62
N LYS A 49 -4.21 1.90 14.96
CA LYS A 49 -5.31 2.86 15.16
C LYS A 49 -6.49 2.67 14.22
N LEU A 50 -6.25 2.10 13.04
CA LEU A 50 -7.28 1.88 12.04
C LEU A 50 -7.88 0.48 12.16
N ASN A 51 -9.17 0.40 11.87
CA ASN A 51 -9.93 -0.83 11.80
C ASN A 51 -10.75 -0.83 10.51
N ASP A 52 -11.23 -2.00 10.10
CA ASP A 52 -12.05 -2.20 8.91
C ASP A 52 -11.39 -1.80 7.58
N LEU A 53 -10.05 -1.89 7.53
CA LEU A 53 -9.22 -1.46 6.41
C LEU A 53 -8.35 -2.61 5.90
N GLU A 54 -8.30 -2.79 4.58
CA GLU A 54 -7.29 -3.60 3.91
C GLU A 54 -6.31 -2.72 3.14
N ILE A 55 -5.01 -2.93 3.38
CA ILE A 55 -3.93 -2.17 2.75
C ILE A 55 -3.20 -3.10 1.79
N PHE A 56 -3.23 -2.79 0.49
CA PHE A 56 -2.42 -3.44 -0.53
C PHE A 56 -1.07 -2.75 -0.61
N VAL A 57 -0.02 -3.41 -0.15
CA VAL A 57 1.32 -2.83 -0.09
C VAL A 57 2.13 -3.28 -1.30
N TYR A 58 2.46 -2.33 -2.17
CA TYR A 58 3.35 -2.52 -3.30
C TYR A 58 4.74 -2.04 -2.91
N LEU A 59 5.68 -2.95 -2.76
CA LEU A 59 7.07 -2.56 -2.48
C LEU A 59 7.69 -1.92 -3.71
N ALA A 60 8.09 -0.67 -3.54
CA ALA A 60 8.62 0.22 -4.56
C ALA A 60 9.94 0.84 -4.04
N PRO A 61 11.07 0.12 -4.20
CA PRO A 61 12.36 0.53 -3.66
C PRO A 61 12.98 1.67 -4.49
N VAL A 62 12.73 2.91 -4.08
CA VAL A 62 13.24 4.13 -4.73
C VAL A 62 14.50 4.68 -4.05
N LEU A 63 14.92 4.11 -2.92
CA LEU A 63 16.08 4.57 -2.14
C LEU A 63 17.36 3.76 -2.38
N GLY A 64 17.39 2.94 -3.43
CA GLY A 64 18.58 2.25 -3.93
C GLY A 64 18.68 0.78 -3.56
N GLU A 65 19.87 0.21 -3.77
CA GLU A 65 20.10 -1.25 -3.79
C GLU A 65 19.70 -1.97 -2.50
N ASP A 66 19.91 -1.37 -1.32
CA ASP A 66 19.49 -2.02 -0.08
C ASP A 66 17.96 -2.12 0.04
N SER A 67 17.22 -1.10 -0.42
CA SER A 67 15.76 -1.15 -0.48
C SER A 67 15.28 -2.20 -1.47
N GLU A 68 15.94 -2.34 -2.62
CA GLU A 68 15.61 -3.38 -3.60
C GLU A 68 15.77 -4.78 -3.00
N LYS A 69 16.94 -5.02 -2.40
CA LYS A 69 17.26 -6.29 -1.75
C LYS A 69 16.29 -6.59 -0.62
N LEU A 70 16.05 -5.62 0.26
CA LEU A 70 15.14 -5.78 1.40
C LEU A 70 13.69 -6.02 0.94
N SER A 71 13.25 -5.34 -0.10
CA SER A 71 11.92 -5.56 -0.67
C SER A 71 11.75 -6.99 -1.17
N ALA A 72 12.73 -7.49 -1.91
CA ALA A 72 12.71 -8.86 -2.41
C ALA A 72 12.84 -9.90 -1.28
N GLU A 73 13.60 -9.61 -0.22
CA GLU A 73 13.70 -10.45 0.98
C GLU A 73 12.36 -10.54 1.72
N ILE A 74 11.67 -9.41 1.94
CA ILE A 74 10.34 -9.37 2.56
C ILE A 74 9.33 -10.18 1.74
N LEU A 75 9.29 -9.98 0.43
CA LEU A 75 8.39 -10.72 -0.47
C LEU A 75 8.73 -12.21 -0.60
N SER A 76 9.93 -12.62 -0.20
CA SER A 76 10.36 -14.03 -0.21
C SER A 76 10.00 -14.79 1.07
N GLU A 77 9.55 -14.09 2.12
CA GLU A 77 9.06 -14.73 3.33
C GLU A 77 7.74 -15.44 3.07
N LYS A 78 7.46 -16.48 3.87
CA LYS A 78 6.18 -17.21 3.77
C LYS A 78 4.98 -16.30 4.06
N ASP A 79 5.19 -15.31 4.92
CA ASP A 79 4.21 -14.28 5.26
C ASP A 79 4.86 -12.89 5.11
N PRO A 80 4.78 -12.29 3.91
CA PRO A 80 5.37 -10.99 3.64
C PRO A 80 4.77 -9.86 4.49
N ALA A 81 3.49 -9.98 4.89
CA ALA A 81 2.84 -8.98 5.73
C ALA A 81 3.42 -8.99 7.15
N ALA A 82 3.63 -10.18 7.72
CA ALA A 82 4.31 -10.32 9.01
C ALA A 82 5.78 -9.85 8.94
N ALA A 83 6.49 -10.19 7.87
CA ALA A 83 7.87 -9.76 7.66
C ALA A 83 8.00 -8.23 7.51
N TRP A 84 7.09 -7.61 6.76
CA TRP A 84 7.00 -6.15 6.66
C TRP A 84 6.74 -5.51 8.02
N ALA A 85 5.77 -6.03 8.78
CA ALA A 85 5.44 -5.49 10.09
C ALA A 85 6.62 -5.60 11.08
N ASP A 86 7.33 -6.73 11.10
CA ASP A 86 8.49 -6.92 11.98
C ASP A 86 9.68 -6.02 11.57
N TRP A 87 9.89 -5.82 10.27
CA TRP A 87 10.86 -4.85 9.78
C TRP A 87 10.51 -3.42 10.19
N VAL A 88 9.26 -2.99 9.96
CA VAL A 88 8.81 -1.64 10.26
C VAL A 88 8.93 -1.35 11.76
N MET A 89 8.39 -2.24 12.60
CA MET A 89 8.23 -2.00 14.04
C MET A 89 9.51 -2.27 14.84
N ASN A 90 10.30 -3.26 14.43
CA ASN A 90 11.42 -3.77 15.23
C ASN A 90 12.77 -3.72 14.50
N GLU A 91 12.80 -3.28 13.24
CA GLU A 91 14.01 -3.29 12.38
C GLU A 91 14.61 -4.69 12.23
N ASN A 92 13.77 -5.72 12.38
CA ASN A 92 14.15 -7.11 12.21
C ASN A 92 14.16 -7.45 10.73
N ARG A 93 15.34 -7.40 10.12
CA ARG A 93 15.52 -7.76 8.72
C ARG A 93 15.23 -9.26 8.48
N PRO A 94 14.46 -9.63 7.44
CA PRO A 94 14.26 -11.02 7.05
C PRO A 94 15.59 -11.77 6.85
N LYS A 95 15.64 -13.04 7.24
CA LYS A 95 16.86 -13.88 7.13
C LYS A 95 16.78 -14.88 5.98
N VAL A 96 15.85 -14.67 5.05
CA VAL A 96 15.70 -15.44 3.82
C VAL A 96 16.53 -14.83 2.70
N LYS A 97 16.83 -15.63 1.68
CA LYS A 97 17.38 -15.11 0.43
C LYS A 97 16.23 -14.70 -0.49
N ALA A 98 16.41 -13.58 -1.20
CA ALA A 98 15.50 -13.16 -2.25
C ALA A 98 15.32 -14.26 -3.31
N THR A 99 14.07 -14.67 -3.54
CA THR A 99 13.66 -15.54 -4.63
C THR A 99 13.60 -14.77 -5.95
N GLU A 100 13.67 -15.47 -7.07
CA GLU A 100 13.56 -14.81 -8.37
C GLU A 100 12.15 -14.24 -8.61
N GLU A 101 11.12 -14.93 -8.11
CA GLU A 101 9.74 -14.45 -8.16
C GLU A 101 9.58 -13.12 -7.41
N ALA A 102 10.15 -13.01 -6.21
CA ALA A 102 10.11 -11.77 -5.43
C ALA A 102 10.82 -10.61 -6.15
N LYS A 103 11.97 -10.86 -6.80
CA LYS A 103 12.66 -9.83 -7.58
C LYS A 103 11.81 -9.36 -8.76
N ASN A 104 11.22 -10.29 -9.50
CA ASN A 104 10.33 -9.95 -10.62
C ASN A 104 9.13 -9.11 -10.13
N ILE A 105 8.56 -9.42 -8.96
CA ILE A 105 7.49 -8.61 -8.37
C ILE A 105 7.97 -7.18 -8.04
N VAL A 106 9.18 -7.04 -7.50
CA VAL A 106 9.78 -5.72 -7.22
C VAL A 106 9.95 -4.91 -8.51
N GLU A 107 10.49 -5.54 -9.57
CA GLU A 107 10.64 -4.91 -10.89
C GLU A 107 9.27 -4.49 -11.47
N ASP A 108 8.29 -5.40 -11.46
CA ASP A 108 6.91 -5.17 -11.88
C ASP A 108 6.24 -3.99 -11.14
N ASN A 109 6.56 -3.82 -9.85
CA ASN A 109 6.05 -2.72 -9.04
C ASN A 109 6.71 -1.38 -9.39
N MET A 110 8.01 -1.39 -9.73
CA MET A 110 8.72 -0.21 -10.21
C MET A 110 8.21 0.25 -11.58
N GLU A 111 7.96 -0.68 -12.50
CA GLU A 111 7.31 -0.37 -13.79
C GLU A 111 5.89 0.21 -13.59
N LEU A 112 5.14 -0.34 -12.64
CA LEU A 112 3.81 0.18 -12.31
C LEU A 112 3.88 1.60 -11.73
N LEU A 113 4.84 1.85 -10.84
CA LEU A 113 5.10 3.17 -10.25
C LEU A 113 5.38 4.22 -11.35
N GLU A 114 6.28 3.89 -12.29
CA GLU A 114 6.59 4.74 -13.43
C GLU A 114 5.36 4.97 -14.32
N LYS A 115 4.63 3.89 -14.64
CA LYS A 115 3.43 3.97 -15.49
C LYS A 115 2.35 4.87 -14.88
N LEU A 116 2.21 4.88 -13.56
CA LEU A 116 1.29 5.73 -12.81
C LEU A 116 1.82 7.17 -12.66
N GLY A 117 3.08 7.42 -12.98
CA GLY A 117 3.73 8.73 -12.87
C GLY A 117 3.93 9.17 -11.43
N ILE A 118 4.14 8.22 -10.52
CA ILE A 118 4.38 8.47 -9.09
C ILE A 118 5.85 8.86 -8.93
N GLU A 119 6.12 9.95 -8.22
CA GLU A 119 7.49 10.47 -8.04
C GLU A 119 7.98 10.39 -6.58
N THR A 120 7.09 10.10 -5.62
CA THR A 120 7.41 10.08 -4.19
C THR A 120 6.67 8.95 -3.46
N VAL A 121 7.22 8.50 -2.34
CA VAL A 121 6.64 7.48 -1.45
C VAL A 121 6.61 7.98 0.02
N PRO A 122 5.63 7.58 0.86
CA PRO A 122 4.53 6.68 0.53
C PRO A 122 3.54 7.35 -0.44
N ALA A 123 3.04 6.57 -1.41
CA ALA A 123 2.02 7.01 -2.35
C ALA A 123 0.75 6.16 -2.15
N ILE A 124 -0.33 6.83 -1.76
CA ILE A 124 -1.57 6.20 -1.28
C ILE A 124 -2.69 6.45 -2.30
N TYR A 125 -3.32 5.39 -2.78
CA TYR A 125 -4.51 5.44 -3.60
C TYR A 125 -5.71 4.89 -2.85
N LEU A 126 -6.87 5.52 -3.03
CA LEU A 126 -8.15 5.04 -2.54
C LEU A 126 -8.79 4.08 -3.56
N ALA A 127 -9.81 3.34 -3.12
CA ALA A 127 -10.45 2.29 -3.94
C ALA A 127 -11.06 2.80 -5.26
N ASP A 128 -11.51 4.04 -5.31
CA ASP A 128 -12.02 4.72 -6.51
C ASP A 128 -10.90 5.16 -7.50
N GLY A 129 -9.65 5.04 -7.07
CA GLY A 129 -8.44 5.38 -7.81
C GLY A 129 -7.96 6.81 -7.65
N GLU A 130 -8.57 7.61 -6.79
CA GLU A 130 -8.06 8.94 -6.41
C GLU A 130 -6.72 8.83 -5.67
N GLY A 131 -5.79 9.74 -6.00
CA GLY A 131 -4.42 9.74 -5.50
C GLY A 131 -3.37 10.03 -6.59
N PRO A 132 -2.07 9.80 -6.31
CA PRO A 132 -1.55 9.35 -5.03
C PRO A 132 -1.53 10.49 -4.02
N TYR A 133 -1.96 10.20 -2.79
CA TYR A 133 -1.72 11.04 -1.63
C TYR A 133 -0.39 10.66 -0.99
N GLY A 134 0.27 11.63 -0.37
CA GLY A 134 1.49 11.37 0.41
C GLY A 134 1.18 10.72 1.76
N PHE A 135 2.14 10.82 2.68
CA PHE A 135 1.94 10.46 4.08
C PHE A 135 0.66 11.12 4.64
N MET A 136 -0.15 10.32 5.34
CA MET A 136 -1.33 10.77 6.09
C MET A 136 -1.36 10.08 7.44
N THR A 137 -1.82 10.81 8.45
CA THR A 137 -2.18 10.25 9.75
C THR A 137 -3.47 9.44 9.66
N ALA A 138 -3.77 8.62 10.67
CA ALA A 138 -4.98 7.81 10.71
C ALA A 138 -6.26 8.63 10.57
N MET A 139 -6.29 9.82 11.19
CA MET A 139 -7.44 10.72 11.15
C MET A 139 -7.64 11.33 9.75
N GLU A 140 -6.56 11.74 9.10
CA GLU A 140 -6.62 12.27 7.73
C GLU A 140 -7.04 11.18 6.74
N LEU A 141 -6.46 9.98 6.86
CA LEU A 141 -6.76 8.86 6.00
C LEU A 141 -8.23 8.43 6.10
N ILE A 142 -8.77 8.24 7.31
CA ILE A 142 -10.17 7.83 7.46
C ILE A 142 -11.12 8.92 6.98
N SER A 143 -10.86 10.19 7.33
CA SER A 143 -11.68 11.32 6.85
C SER A 143 -11.68 11.40 5.33
N LYS A 144 -10.55 11.08 4.69
CA LYS A 144 -10.43 11.10 3.24
C LYS A 144 -11.21 9.94 2.60
N ILE A 145 -11.09 8.73 3.16
CA ILE A 145 -11.83 7.55 2.70
C ILE A 145 -13.35 7.79 2.78
N GLU A 146 -13.83 8.35 3.89
CA GLU A 146 -15.27 8.52 4.14
C GLU A 146 -15.89 9.62 3.26
N GLN A 147 -15.20 10.74 3.06
CA GLN A 147 -15.68 11.81 2.18
C GLN A 147 -15.87 11.37 0.72
N GLU A 148 -15.04 10.44 0.23
CA GLU A 148 -15.18 9.94 -1.14
C GLU A 148 -16.28 8.87 -1.23
N GLY A 149 -16.49 8.06 -0.18
CA GLY A 149 -17.60 7.11 -0.10
C GLY A 149 -18.98 7.79 -0.10
N GLU A 150 -19.11 8.98 0.52
CA GLU A 150 -20.35 9.76 0.49
C GLU A 150 -20.67 10.29 -0.92
N LYS A 151 -19.67 10.67 -1.72
CA LYS A 151 -19.88 11.12 -3.11
C LYS A 151 -20.34 10.00 -4.03
N GLU A 152 -19.91 8.76 -3.80
CA GLU A 152 -20.40 7.60 -4.56
C GLU A 152 -21.88 7.29 -4.25
N ASP A 153 -22.34 7.53 -3.02
CA ASP A 153 -23.73 7.29 -2.63
C ASP A 153 -24.67 8.45 -3.02
N GLU A 154 -24.21 9.69 -3.08
CA GLU A 154 -24.99 10.83 -3.62
C GLU A 154 -25.20 10.76 -5.15
N GLY A 155 -24.36 10.01 -5.86
CA GLY A 155 -24.46 9.79 -7.31
C GLY A 155 -25.45 8.69 -7.73
N LYS A 156 -26.04 7.94 -6.79
CA LYS A 156 -27.11 6.98 -7.10
C LYS A 156 -28.45 7.72 -7.10
N GLU A 157 -28.91 8.12 -8.29
CA GLU A 157 -30.32 8.49 -8.48
C GLU A 157 -31.22 7.42 -7.85
N PRO A 158 -32.21 7.79 -7.02
CA PRO A 158 -33.16 6.82 -6.50
C PRO A 158 -33.89 6.20 -7.68
N LYS A 159 -33.75 4.87 -7.83
CA LYS A 159 -34.59 4.10 -8.76
C LYS A 159 -36.05 4.38 -8.39
N GLU A 160 -36.74 5.11 -9.25
CA GLU A 160 -38.18 5.31 -9.16
C GLU A 160 -38.87 3.93 -9.11
N LEU A 161 -39.77 3.78 -8.13
CA LEU A 161 -40.61 2.60 -7.89
C LEU A 161 -41.78 2.54 -8.89
#